data_AF-A0AA39CYW8-F1
#
_entry.id   AF-A0AA39CYW8-F1
#
_cell.length_a   1.000
_cell.length_b   1.000
_cell.length_c   1.000
_cell.angle_alpha   90.00
_cell.angle_beta   90.00
_cell.angle_gamma   90.00
#
_symmetry.space_group_name_H-M   'P 1'
#
loop_
_entity.id
_entity.type
_entity.pdbx_description
1 polymer ?
#
loop_
_entity_poly.entity_id
_entity_poly.type
_entity_poly.pdbx_seq_one_letter_code
_entity_poly.pdbx_strand_id
1 'polypeptide(L)'
;MATTNQRRHVGDITGVTVVDEVELKRLKPEQILSLLLSTRTFISTTPTNQLENHREIGKGQTGTVFSVAGTPCVLKVANEGRSDQLWNDCVRHRTVEESFKLTSISFRREINIPPICDWVPADSDRFWDRNLPLIPGGQMKRRTYALVTGRIDPVPESVREALVDVFAPREIRAWKRAFLAEEANKDCLIRIYMGRRRTTKRTTSTSTFKLRNFDMTIDEMELLSLDTTLFARTMAETLAIMHWKAGLDANDVEFVIGTGPIIKPAGSVDDFAAATKDTAPCRLAYDPHDRPLGIWLLDFDQCKPFDMKEPEKGIKQLRDGFFFNDPYYPRPSTLGNDKDNKLWQMFRARYLDVGKALTDNDGPRQFIGAVEQEARRRAAGGSMFQ
;
A
#
# COMPACT_ATOMS: atom_id res chain seq x y z
N MET A 1 2.54 35.53 33.88
CA MET A 1 1.29 35.19 33.18
C MET A 1 1.57 35.20 31.70
N ALA A 2 1.78 34.04 31.10
CA ALA A 2 1.96 33.88 29.66
C ALA A 2 0.97 32.79 29.22
N THR A 3 -0.06 33.22 28.52
CA THR A 3 -1.14 32.39 28.00
C THR A 3 -0.63 31.48 26.90
N THR A 4 -0.55 30.17 27.20
CA THR A 4 -0.36 29.12 26.21
C THR A 4 -1.58 29.12 25.29
N ASN A 5 -1.38 29.47 24.02
CA ASN A 5 -2.41 29.38 22.98
C ASN A 5 -2.66 27.89 22.67
N GLN A 6 -3.46 27.23 23.51
CA GLN A 6 -4.07 25.94 23.19
C GLN A 6 -5.12 26.19 22.12
N ARG A 7 -4.78 25.94 20.84
CA ARG A 7 -5.80 25.76 19.80
C ARG A 7 -6.56 24.47 20.12
N ARG A 8 -7.65 24.59 20.88
CA ARG A 8 -8.66 23.54 20.98
C ARG A 8 -9.42 23.53 19.67
N HIS A 9 -9.15 22.54 18.81
CA HIS A 9 -10.04 22.24 17.71
C HIS A 9 -11.20 21.40 18.23
N VAL A 10 -12.40 21.95 18.05
CA VAL A 10 -13.67 21.33 18.40
C VAL A 10 -13.92 20.19 17.42
N GLY A 11 -14.05 18.97 17.95
CA GLY A 11 -14.32 17.78 17.17
C GLY A 11 -13.42 16.62 17.60
N ASP A 12 -13.68 16.06 18.78
CA ASP A 12 -13.21 14.72 19.12
C ASP A 12 -13.84 13.72 18.13
N ILE A 13 -13.16 13.54 16.99
CA ILE A 13 -13.34 12.38 16.15
C ILE A 13 -12.60 11.27 16.88
N THR A 14 -13.34 10.36 17.51
CA THR A 14 -12.79 9.26 18.30
C THR A 14 -11.63 8.57 17.59
N GLY A 15 -10.41 8.71 18.13
CA GLY A 15 -9.23 7.93 17.74
C GLY A 15 -8.27 8.53 16.72
N VAL A 16 -8.29 9.85 16.47
CA VAL A 16 -7.29 10.53 15.62
C VAL A 16 -6.36 11.39 16.46
N THR A 17 -5.04 11.21 16.31
CA THR A 17 -4.02 12.02 17.01
C THR A 17 -3.21 12.82 16.00
N VAL A 18 -3.15 14.15 16.17
CA VAL A 18 -2.19 15.02 15.47
C VAL A 18 -0.96 15.13 16.36
N VAL A 19 0.21 14.82 15.81
CA VAL A 19 1.47 14.82 16.59
C VAL A 19 2.41 15.86 15.98
N ASP A 20 2.87 16.80 16.80
CA ASP A 20 3.85 17.82 16.40
C ASP A 20 5.28 17.24 16.45
N GLU A 21 6.19 17.77 15.64
CA GLU A 21 7.60 17.37 15.57
C GLU A 21 8.31 17.49 16.92
N VAL A 22 7.90 18.45 17.77
CA VAL A 22 8.44 18.62 19.12
C VAL A 22 8.11 17.44 20.02
N GLU A 23 6.91 16.87 19.87
CA GLU A 23 6.49 15.68 20.63
C GLU A 23 7.19 14.43 20.10
N LEU A 24 7.35 14.30 18.78
CA LEU A 24 8.09 13.19 18.16
C LEU A 24 9.53 13.09 18.68
N LYS A 25 10.21 14.22 18.90
CA LYS A 25 11.58 14.26 19.43
C LYS A 25 11.73 13.68 20.85
N ARG A 26 10.64 13.52 21.59
CA ARG A 26 10.65 12.94 22.95
C ARG A 26 10.42 11.43 22.96
N LEU A 27 10.02 10.85 21.83
CA LEU A 27 9.69 9.44 21.70
C LEU A 27 10.92 8.63 21.27
N LYS A 28 11.00 7.38 21.73
CA LYS A 28 11.97 6.42 21.20
C LYS A 28 11.60 6.04 19.75
N PRO A 29 12.58 5.64 18.91
CA PRO A 29 12.31 5.23 17.53
C PRO A 29 11.18 4.20 17.36
N GLU A 30 11.13 3.18 18.22
CA GLU A 30 10.07 2.17 18.19
C GLU A 30 8.69 2.77 18.49
N GLN A 31 8.62 3.76 19.39
CA GLN A 31 7.38 4.46 19.72
C GLN A 31 6.94 5.38 18.58
N ILE A 32 7.88 6.04 17.90
CA ILE A 32 7.61 6.83 16.69
C ILE A 32 7.00 5.93 15.62
N LEU A 33 7.62 4.79 15.33
CA LEU A 33 7.12 3.84 14.34
C LEU A 33 5.77 3.25 14.74
N SER A 34 5.61 2.85 16.00
CA SER A 34 4.34 2.32 16.53
C SER A 34 3.19 3.32 16.35
N LEU A 35 3.45 4.59 16.68
CA LEU A 35 2.46 5.66 16.59
C LEU A 35 2.13 6.04 15.15
N LEU A 36 3.15 6.27 14.30
CA LEU A 36 2.95 6.80 12.96
C LEU A 36 2.50 5.74 11.95
N LEU A 37 2.91 4.48 12.12
CA LEU A 37 2.48 3.38 11.25
C LEU A 37 1.14 2.76 11.66
N SER A 38 0.51 3.25 12.75
CA SER A 38 -0.82 2.81 13.19
C SER A 38 -1.98 3.28 12.30
N THR A 39 -1.68 3.97 11.19
CA THR A 39 -2.62 4.54 10.17
C THR A 39 -3.69 5.51 10.70
N ARG A 40 -3.67 5.84 12.00
CA ARG A 40 -4.61 6.77 12.66
C ARG A 40 -4.00 8.12 13.03
N THR A 41 -2.74 8.35 12.66
CA THR A 41 -1.96 9.52 13.06
C THR A 41 -1.68 10.42 11.85
N PHE A 42 -1.80 11.73 12.04
CA PHE A 42 -1.47 12.74 11.04
C PHE A 42 -0.18 13.45 11.43
N ILE A 43 0.67 13.68 10.43
CA ILE A 43 1.79 14.62 10.56
C ILE A 43 1.54 15.71 9.53
N SER A 44 1.55 16.95 9.99
CA SER A 44 1.56 18.10 9.09
C SER A 44 2.97 18.23 8.52
N THR A 45 3.10 18.04 7.21
CA THR A 45 4.41 18.11 6.54
C THR A 45 4.46 19.37 5.71
N THR A 46 5.53 20.16 5.90
CA THR A 46 5.81 21.29 5.00
C THR A 46 6.08 20.71 3.59
N PRO A 47 5.44 21.23 2.52
CA PRO A 47 5.57 20.65 1.21
C PRO A 47 7.03 20.76 0.75
N THR A 48 7.56 19.67 0.20
CA THR A 48 8.87 19.68 -0.42
C THR A 48 8.80 20.37 -1.78
N ASN A 49 9.82 21.19 -2.06
CA ASN A 49 9.98 22.09 -3.19
C ASN A 49 9.34 21.63 -4.51
N GLN A 50 8.79 22.58 -5.26
CA GLN A 50 8.37 22.40 -6.65
C GLN A 50 9.55 21.85 -7.45
N LEU A 51 9.47 20.56 -7.83
CA LEU A 51 10.44 19.97 -8.74
C LEU A 51 10.39 20.72 -10.08
N GLU A 52 11.54 21.15 -10.57
CA GLU A 52 11.68 21.75 -11.91
C GLU A 52 11.70 20.67 -13.01
N ASN A 53 12.14 19.45 -12.70
CA ASN A 53 12.28 18.31 -13.61
C ASN A 53 11.62 17.05 -13.07
N HIS A 54 11.35 16.08 -13.94
CA HIS A 54 10.91 14.76 -13.49
C HIS A 54 12.02 14.06 -12.72
N ARG A 55 11.66 13.16 -11.81
CA ARG A 55 12.63 12.34 -11.07
C ARG A 55 12.24 10.89 -11.14
N GLU A 56 13.19 10.01 -11.45
CA GLU A 56 12.98 8.57 -11.36
C GLU A 56 12.81 8.15 -9.89
N ILE A 57 11.63 7.66 -9.55
CA ILE A 57 11.28 7.23 -8.19
C ILE A 57 11.11 5.72 -8.07
N GLY A 58 11.06 5.00 -9.19
CA GLY A 58 10.98 3.55 -9.20
C GLY A 58 11.21 2.97 -10.59
N LYS A 59 11.63 1.70 -10.64
CA LYS A 59 11.81 0.96 -11.88
C LYS A 59 11.49 -0.52 -11.63
N GLY A 60 10.51 -1.03 -12.38
CA GLY A 60 10.09 -2.42 -12.35
C GLY A 60 10.35 -3.11 -13.69
N GLN A 61 9.80 -4.32 -13.84
CA GLN A 61 9.88 -5.06 -15.10
C GLN A 61 9.04 -4.39 -16.19
N THR A 62 7.83 -3.96 -15.85
CA THR A 62 6.84 -3.40 -16.79
C THR A 62 7.12 -1.95 -17.17
N GLY A 63 7.63 -1.13 -16.24
CA GLY A 63 7.87 0.28 -16.52
C GLY A 63 8.81 0.98 -15.55
N THR A 64 9.22 2.17 -15.94
CA THR A 64 9.98 3.12 -15.12
C THR A 64 9.05 4.23 -14.66
N VAL A 65 9.06 4.55 -13.37
CA VAL A 65 8.14 5.49 -12.72
C VAL A 65 8.85 6.79 -12.42
N PHE A 66 8.27 7.89 -12.89
CA PHE A 66 8.77 9.23 -12.66
C PHE A 66 7.77 10.06 -11.85
N SER A 67 8.23 10.81 -10.86
CA SER A 67 7.41 11.89 -10.29
C SER A 67 7.29 13.02 -11.32
N VAL A 68 6.08 13.53 -11.55
CA VAL A 68 5.83 14.59 -12.53
C VAL A 68 5.98 15.96 -11.86
N ALA A 69 6.84 16.80 -12.43
CA ALA A 69 7.19 18.12 -11.92
C ALA A 69 5.95 19.00 -11.72
N GLY A 70 5.81 19.59 -10.52
CA GLY A 70 4.70 20.49 -10.19
C GLY A 70 3.32 19.83 -10.05
N THR A 71 3.22 18.50 -9.99
CA THR A 71 1.95 17.79 -9.85
C THR A 71 1.98 16.72 -8.75
N PRO A 72 0.81 16.31 -8.21
CA PRO A 72 0.72 15.17 -7.29
C PRO A 72 0.68 13.81 -8.02
N CYS A 73 1.13 13.74 -9.27
CA CYS A 73 1.01 12.55 -10.12
C CYS A 73 2.37 11.89 -10.37
N VAL A 74 2.31 10.62 -10.78
CA VAL A 74 3.43 9.85 -11.31
C VAL A 74 3.16 9.44 -12.74
N LEU A 75 4.23 9.31 -13.52
CA LEU A 75 4.25 8.84 -14.89
C LEU A 75 4.97 7.48 -14.93
N LYS A 76 4.23 6.38 -15.08
CA LYS A 76 4.79 5.04 -15.33
C LYS A 76 4.93 4.86 -16.83
N VAL A 77 6.16 4.93 -17.33
CA VAL A 77 6.50 4.79 -18.75
C VAL A 77 6.83 3.32 -19.05
N ALA A 78 6.31 2.77 -20.14
CA ALA A 78 6.56 1.39 -20.51
C ALA A 78 8.05 1.16 -20.79
N ASN A 79 8.61 0.08 -20.22
CA ASN A 79 9.91 -0.41 -20.64
C ASN A 79 9.81 -1.03 -22.05
N GLU A 80 10.97 -1.23 -22.70
CA GLU A 80 11.02 -1.80 -24.05
C GLU A 80 10.29 -3.15 -24.12
N GLY A 81 9.36 -3.28 -25.07
CA GLY A 81 8.54 -4.48 -25.25
C GLY A 81 7.50 -4.74 -24.16
N ARG A 82 7.22 -3.77 -23.27
CA ARG A 82 6.30 -3.94 -22.12
C ARG A 82 5.03 -3.10 -22.18
N SER A 83 4.68 -2.56 -23.34
CA SER A 83 3.48 -1.74 -23.53
C SER A 83 2.20 -2.48 -23.19
N ASP A 84 2.11 -3.77 -23.52
CA ASP A 84 0.90 -4.57 -23.31
C ASP A 84 0.71 -4.89 -21.82
N GLN A 85 1.79 -5.16 -21.08
CA GLN A 85 1.72 -5.31 -19.62
C GLN A 85 1.34 -4.00 -18.93
N LEU A 86 1.88 -2.87 -19.39
CA LEU A 86 1.49 -1.56 -18.86
C LEU A 86 0.03 -1.22 -19.19
N TRP A 87 -0.44 -1.60 -20.38
CA TRP A 87 -1.84 -1.46 -20.75
C TRP A 87 -2.74 -2.35 -19.88
N ASN A 88 -2.32 -3.59 -19.60
CA ASN A 88 -3.03 -4.44 -18.64
C ASN A 88 -3.10 -3.78 -17.27
N ASP A 89 -1.99 -3.24 -16.75
CA ASP A 89 -1.97 -2.46 -15.50
C ASP A 89 -3.02 -1.35 -15.51
N CYS A 90 -3.07 -0.53 -16.57
CA CYS A 90 -4.06 0.53 -16.73
C CYS A 90 -5.51 0.01 -16.67
N VAL A 91 -5.82 -1.05 -17.42
CA VAL A 91 -7.17 -1.61 -17.49
C VAL A 91 -7.58 -2.24 -16.16
N ARG A 92 -6.71 -3.08 -15.57
CA ARG A 92 -6.99 -3.75 -14.29
C ARG A 92 -7.11 -2.75 -13.16
N HIS A 93 -6.23 -1.76 -13.11
CA HIS A 93 -6.30 -0.68 -12.13
C HIS A 93 -7.64 0.05 -12.22
N ARG A 94 -8.13 0.38 -13.42
CA ARG A 94 -9.46 1.01 -13.58
C ARG A 94 -10.59 0.11 -13.08
N THR A 95 -10.57 -1.18 -13.43
CA THR A 95 -11.56 -2.16 -12.93
C THR A 95 -11.56 -2.24 -11.40
N VAL A 96 -10.37 -2.26 -10.77
CA VAL A 96 -10.23 -2.28 -9.32
C VAL A 96 -10.77 -0.98 -8.73
N GLU A 97 -10.37 0.18 -9.24
CA GLU A 97 -10.82 1.47 -8.74
C GLU A 97 -12.36 1.61 -8.79
N GLU A 98 -12.99 1.22 -9.90
CA GLU A 98 -14.45 1.20 -10.06
C GLU A 98 -15.13 0.22 -9.09
N SER A 99 -14.57 -0.99 -8.95
CA SER A 99 -15.10 -2.02 -8.06
C SER A 99 -15.08 -1.57 -6.60
N PHE A 100 -14.01 -0.89 -6.19
CA PHE A 100 -13.91 -0.28 -4.88
C PHE A 100 -14.92 0.86 -4.72
N LYS A 101 -15.04 1.77 -5.69
CA LYS A 101 -16.04 2.87 -5.65
C LYS A 101 -17.47 2.34 -5.44
N LEU A 102 -17.82 1.23 -6.10
CA LEU A 102 -19.14 0.59 -6.03
C LEU A 102 -19.33 -0.30 -4.79
N THR A 103 -18.28 -0.59 -4.03
CA THR A 103 -18.37 -1.38 -2.80
C THR A 103 -18.71 -0.50 -1.61
N SER A 104 -19.53 -1.03 -0.69
CA SER A 104 -19.86 -0.36 0.57
C SER A 104 -18.59 0.16 1.26
N ILE A 105 -18.67 1.41 1.74
CA ILE A 105 -17.56 2.09 2.43
C ILE A 105 -17.06 1.23 3.60
N SER A 106 -17.92 0.48 4.28
CA SER A 106 -17.57 -0.39 5.42
C SER A 106 -16.55 -1.50 5.11
N PHE A 107 -16.33 -1.84 3.84
CA PHE A 107 -15.36 -2.86 3.41
C PHE A 107 -14.10 -2.28 2.79
N ARG A 108 -13.97 -0.95 2.72
CA ARG A 108 -12.85 -0.29 2.02
C ARG A 108 -12.33 0.95 2.73
N ARG A 109 -12.57 1.09 4.03
CA ARG A 109 -12.19 2.30 4.80
C ARG A 109 -10.68 2.44 4.98
N GLU A 110 -9.97 1.31 5.03
CA GLU A 110 -8.56 1.24 5.48
C GLU A 110 -7.55 1.16 4.33
N ILE A 111 -8.01 1.01 3.09
CA ILE A 111 -7.18 0.83 1.90
C ILE A 111 -7.43 1.95 0.89
N ASN A 112 -6.36 2.44 0.28
CA ASN A 112 -6.39 3.47 -0.75
C ASN A 112 -5.88 2.89 -2.08
N ILE A 113 -6.42 3.41 -3.17
CA ILE A 113 -5.98 3.09 -4.54
C ILE A 113 -5.59 4.42 -5.18
N PRO A 114 -4.38 4.55 -5.75
CA PRO A 114 -3.98 5.78 -6.44
C PRO A 114 -4.96 6.07 -7.59
N PRO A 115 -5.56 7.27 -7.69
CA PRO A 115 -6.50 7.55 -8.76
C PRO A 115 -5.80 7.48 -10.13
N ILE A 116 -6.45 6.88 -11.12
CA ILE A 116 -5.96 6.99 -12.50
C ILE A 116 -6.27 8.40 -13.00
N CYS A 117 -5.24 9.07 -13.50
CA CYS A 117 -5.38 10.38 -14.13
C CYS A 117 -5.58 10.22 -15.64
N ASP A 118 -4.69 9.47 -16.31
CA ASP A 118 -4.74 9.35 -17.77
C ASP A 118 -3.95 8.15 -18.31
N TRP A 119 -4.26 7.77 -19.54
CA TRP A 119 -3.43 6.92 -20.39
C TRP A 119 -2.85 7.77 -21.51
N VAL A 120 -1.54 7.65 -21.73
CA VAL A 120 -0.81 8.45 -22.72
C VAL A 120 -0.33 7.55 -23.86
N PRO A 121 -0.96 7.63 -25.04
CA PRO A 121 -0.46 7.04 -26.27
C PRO A 121 0.92 7.56 -26.72
N ALA A 122 1.65 6.76 -27.50
CA ALA A 122 2.95 7.15 -28.05
C ALA A 122 2.92 8.34 -29.02
N ASP A 123 1.78 8.54 -29.69
CA ASP A 123 1.52 9.63 -30.65
C ASP A 123 0.90 10.88 -30.00
N SER A 124 0.85 10.94 -28.67
CA SER A 124 0.40 12.14 -27.94
C SER A 124 1.44 13.26 -27.98
N ASP A 125 1.58 13.91 -29.14
CA ASP A 125 2.60 14.93 -29.44
C ASP A 125 2.71 15.98 -28.33
N ARG A 126 1.59 16.65 -28.01
CA ARG A 126 1.54 17.71 -27.00
C ARG A 126 2.03 17.25 -25.62
N PHE A 127 1.71 16.01 -25.24
CA PHE A 127 2.14 15.47 -23.97
C PHE A 127 3.65 15.19 -23.98
N TRP A 128 4.13 14.48 -25.00
CA TRP A 128 5.52 14.06 -25.07
C TRP A 128 6.48 15.22 -25.31
N ASP A 129 6.12 16.21 -26.14
CA ASP A 129 6.94 17.41 -26.36
C ASP A 129 7.14 18.22 -25.08
N ARG A 130 6.14 18.21 -24.19
CA ARG A 130 6.23 18.85 -22.88
C ARG A 130 7.01 18.04 -21.85
N ASN A 131 6.78 16.72 -21.79
CA ASN A 131 7.24 15.88 -20.68
C ASN A 131 8.56 15.16 -20.95
N LEU A 132 8.85 14.80 -22.20
CA LEU A 132 10.07 14.08 -22.58
C LEU A 132 11.35 14.88 -22.26
N PRO A 133 11.43 16.20 -22.49
CA PRO A 133 12.60 16.99 -22.12
C PRO A 133 12.85 17.07 -20.59
N LEU A 134 11.82 16.83 -19.78
CA LEU A 134 11.90 16.87 -18.31
C LEU A 134 12.38 15.54 -17.71
N ILE A 135 12.45 14.46 -18.50
CA ILE A 135 12.93 13.15 -18.04
C ILE A 135 14.47 13.17 -17.95
N PRO A 136 15.06 12.85 -16.77
CA PRO A 136 16.50 12.94 -16.58
C PRO A 136 17.34 12.08 -17.53
N GLY A 137 18.53 12.57 -17.86
CA GLY A 137 19.64 11.75 -18.36
C GLY A 137 19.45 11.08 -19.71
N GLY A 138 18.48 11.52 -20.53
CA GLY A 138 18.19 10.89 -21.82
C GLY A 138 17.82 9.40 -21.70
N GLN A 139 17.34 8.99 -20.52
CA GLN A 139 16.90 7.62 -20.23
C GLN A 139 15.80 7.16 -21.19
N MET A 140 15.03 8.12 -21.71
CA MET A 140 13.99 7.91 -22.68
C MET A 140 14.35 8.64 -23.98
N LYS A 141 14.69 7.87 -25.01
CA LYS A 141 15.10 8.41 -26.34
C LYS A 141 13.97 8.48 -27.35
N ARG A 142 12.82 7.85 -27.05
CA ARG A 142 11.66 7.75 -27.94
C ARG A 142 10.38 7.83 -27.14
N ARG A 143 9.36 8.42 -27.74
CA ARG A 143 7.99 8.40 -27.23
C ARG A 143 7.49 6.96 -27.18
N THR A 144 6.67 6.65 -26.17
CA THR A 144 6.08 5.33 -25.95
C THR A 144 4.75 5.50 -25.22
N TYR A 145 4.26 4.46 -24.59
CA TYR A 145 3.06 4.50 -23.77
C TYR A 145 3.38 4.84 -22.31
N ALA A 146 2.48 5.58 -21.67
CA ALA A 146 2.58 5.82 -20.24
C ALA A 146 1.22 5.80 -19.54
N LEU A 147 1.26 5.38 -18.27
CA LEU A 147 0.14 5.43 -17.35
C LEU A 147 0.40 6.55 -16.34
N VAL A 148 -0.57 7.45 -16.18
CA VAL A 148 -0.52 8.54 -15.21
C VAL A 148 -1.48 8.24 -14.05
N THR A 149 -0.96 8.18 -12.84
CA THR A 149 -1.76 7.96 -11.62
C THR A 149 -1.41 8.99 -10.55
N GLY A 150 -2.24 9.09 -9.51
CA GLY A 150 -1.87 9.78 -8.28
C GLY A 150 -0.59 9.18 -7.69
N ARG A 151 0.22 10.02 -7.05
CA ARG A 151 1.46 9.61 -6.37
C ARG A 151 1.13 9.06 -4.98
N ILE A 152 1.71 7.91 -4.67
CA ILE A 152 1.92 7.50 -3.27
C ILE A 152 3.24 8.14 -2.86
N ASP A 153 3.16 9.08 -1.94
CA ASP A 153 4.31 9.78 -1.40
C ASP A 153 5.04 8.90 -0.36
N PRO A 154 6.36 9.07 -0.21
CA PRO A 154 7.12 8.32 0.78
C PRO A 154 6.63 8.60 2.21
N VAL A 155 6.96 7.70 3.13
CA VAL A 155 6.74 7.95 4.56
C VAL A 155 7.57 9.15 5.04
N PRO A 156 7.10 9.90 6.06
CA PRO A 156 7.77 11.11 6.55
C PRO A 156 9.22 10.85 6.97
N GLU A 157 10.04 11.90 6.98
CA GLU A 157 11.45 11.80 7.39
C GLU A 157 11.63 11.23 8.80
N SER A 158 10.76 11.61 9.75
CA SER A 158 10.75 11.04 11.10
C SER A 158 10.56 9.51 11.11
N VAL A 159 9.72 8.98 10.22
CA VAL A 159 9.53 7.53 10.05
C VAL A 159 10.80 6.91 9.44
N ARG A 160 11.35 7.52 8.39
CA ARG A 160 12.60 7.04 7.75
C ARG A 160 13.77 7.00 8.73
N GLU A 161 13.92 8.05 9.54
CA GLU A 161 14.91 8.13 10.60
C GLU A 161 14.75 7.01 11.63
N ALA A 162 13.52 6.80 12.09
CA ALA A 162 13.22 5.77 13.08
C ALA A 162 13.41 4.35 12.51
N LEU A 163 13.08 4.11 11.23
CA LEU A 163 13.38 2.84 10.55
C LEU A 163 14.88 2.54 10.54
N VAL A 164 15.72 3.55 10.30
CA VAL A 164 17.18 3.40 10.37
C VAL A 164 17.64 3.07 11.79
N ASP A 165 17.13 3.79 12.79
CA ASP A 165 17.54 3.58 14.18
C ASP A 165 17.20 2.18 14.70
N VAL A 166 16.01 1.66 14.34
CA VAL A 166 15.51 0.37 14.79
C VAL A 166 16.11 -0.80 13.99
N PHE A 167 16.13 -0.69 12.66
CA PHE A 167 16.37 -1.84 11.79
C PHE A 167 17.73 -1.84 11.07
N ALA A 168 18.44 -0.72 11.01
CA ALA A 168 19.69 -0.65 10.25
C ALA A 168 20.87 -1.28 10.99
N PRO A 169 21.81 -1.91 10.24
CA PRO A 169 23.12 -2.29 10.74
C PRO A 169 23.84 -1.13 11.44
N ARG A 170 24.73 -1.45 12.38
CA ARG A 170 25.46 -0.45 13.17
C ARG A 170 26.25 0.51 12.30
N GLU A 171 26.79 0.02 11.20
CA GLU A 171 27.57 0.78 10.24
C GLU A 171 26.70 1.86 9.59
N ILE A 172 25.51 1.50 9.09
CA ILE A 172 24.58 2.49 8.50
C ILE A 172 24.13 3.51 9.52
N ARG A 173 23.85 3.09 10.77
CA ARG A 173 23.50 4.03 11.84
C ARG A 173 24.62 5.03 12.13
N ALA A 174 25.89 4.63 12.00
CA ALA A 174 27.03 5.52 12.21
C ALA A 174 27.11 6.67 11.19
N TRP A 175 26.60 6.48 9.97
CA TRP A 175 26.53 7.52 8.93
C TRP A 175 25.09 7.84 8.49
N LYS A 176 24.12 7.68 9.40
CA LYS A 176 22.67 7.85 9.18
C LYS A 176 22.31 9.08 8.36
N ARG A 177 22.91 10.25 8.66
CA ARG A 177 22.62 11.50 7.95
C ARG A 177 22.95 11.41 6.46
N ALA A 178 24.12 10.87 6.11
CA ALA A 178 24.51 10.69 4.72
C ALA A 178 23.65 9.63 4.03
N PHE A 179 23.33 8.52 4.73
CA PHE A 179 22.43 7.49 4.23
C PHE A 179 21.02 8.03 3.88
N LEU A 180 20.44 8.84 4.77
CA LEU A 180 19.12 9.45 4.55
C LEU A 180 19.11 10.52 3.46
N ALA A 181 20.27 11.14 3.17
CA ALA A 181 20.41 12.15 2.14
C ALA A 181 20.46 11.55 0.72
N GLU A 182 20.75 10.25 0.58
CA GLU A 182 20.72 9.55 -0.71
C GLU A 182 19.32 9.63 -1.34
N GLU A 183 19.25 10.01 -2.61
CA GLU A 183 17.97 10.19 -3.33
C GLU A 183 17.10 8.92 -3.30
N ALA A 184 17.71 7.74 -3.46
CA ALA A 184 16.99 6.47 -3.40
C ALA A 184 16.27 6.30 -2.04
N ASN A 185 16.89 6.71 -0.95
CA ASN A 185 16.33 6.56 0.41
C ASN A 185 15.28 7.62 0.75
N LYS A 186 15.03 8.60 -0.14
CA LYS A 186 13.92 9.54 -0.03
C LYS A 186 12.59 8.93 -0.51
N ASP A 187 12.63 7.97 -1.44
CA ASP A 187 11.43 7.30 -1.98
C ASP A 187 11.07 6.04 -1.17
N CYS A 188 10.86 6.21 0.14
CA CYS A 188 10.57 5.12 1.07
C CYS A 188 9.06 4.80 1.13
N LEU A 189 8.65 3.73 0.45
CA LEU A 189 7.38 3.04 0.69
C LEU A 189 7.65 1.78 1.52
N ILE A 190 6.79 1.46 2.48
CA ILE A 190 6.95 0.28 3.33
C ILE A 190 6.05 -0.85 2.80
N ARG A 191 6.63 -1.97 2.36
CA ARG A 191 5.88 -3.15 1.89
C ARG A 191 5.46 -4.03 3.06
N ILE A 192 4.18 -4.39 3.12
CA ILE A 192 3.58 -5.08 4.28
C ILE A 192 3.55 -6.59 4.04
N TYR A 193 4.44 -7.33 4.68
CA TYR A 193 4.54 -8.79 4.49
C TYR A 193 3.97 -9.57 5.68
N MET A 194 2.68 -9.91 5.62
CA MET A 194 1.99 -10.67 6.68
C MET A 194 2.20 -12.19 6.58
N GLY A 195 2.70 -12.68 5.45
CA GLY A 195 2.94 -14.10 5.20
C GLY A 195 4.39 -14.54 5.43
N ARG A 196 5.24 -13.64 5.90
CA ARG A 196 6.68 -13.86 6.06
C ARG A 196 7.12 -13.45 7.46
N ARG A 197 7.77 -14.39 8.14
CA ARG A 197 8.56 -14.14 9.36
C ARG A 197 10.02 -14.32 9.06
N ARG A 198 10.86 -13.52 9.69
CA ARG A 198 12.31 -13.76 9.68
C ARG A 198 12.64 -14.80 10.74
N THR A 199 13.52 -15.74 10.39
CA THR A 199 14.04 -16.76 11.31
C THR A 199 15.17 -16.23 12.19
N THR A 200 15.79 -15.12 11.79
CA THR A 200 16.85 -14.42 12.52
C THR A 200 16.58 -12.91 12.56
N LYS A 201 17.21 -12.19 13.49
CA LYS A 201 17.22 -10.71 13.45
C LYS A 201 17.76 -10.23 12.10
N ARG A 202 17.37 -9.03 11.67
CA ARG A 202 17.86 -8.39 10.42
C ARG A 202 19.40 -8.38 10.40
N THR A 203 20.01 -9.42 9.84
CA THR A 203 21.44 -9.49 9.53
C THR A 203 21.66 -9.05 8.09
N THR A 204 20.87 -8.07 7.62
CA THR A 204 21.10 -7.46 6.31
C THR A 204 22.51 -6.89 6.31
N SER A 205 23.34 -7.30 5.35
CA SER A 205 24.61 -6.65 5.12
C SER A 205 24.39 -5.15 4.90
N THR A 206 25.42 -4.35 5.16
CA THR A 206 25.43 -2.92 4.83
C THR A 206 25.05 -2.64 3.38
N SER A 207 25.37 -3.55 2.46
CA SER A 207 25.06 -3.43 1.03
C SER A 207 23.60 -3.71 0.64
N THR A 208 22.79 -4.31 1.52
CA THR A 208 21.41 -4.73 1.19
C THR A 208 20.32 -3.91 1.90
N PHE A 209 20.68 -3.17 2.95
CA PHE A 209 19.75 -2.31 3.64
C PHE A 209 19.45 -1.05 2.82
N LYS A 210 18.20 -0.84 2.46
CA LYS A 210 17.69 0.34 1.74
C LYS A 210 16.33 0.76 2.31
N LEU A 211 15.99 2.04 2.15
CA LEU A 211 14.65 2.54 2.51
C LEU A 211 13.67 2.50 1.34
N ARG A 212 14.14 2.57 0.10
CA ARG A 212 13.28 2.39 -1.08
C ARG A 212 12.66 0.99 -1.07
N ASN A 213 11.33 0.92 -1.09
CA ASN A 213 10.55 -0.31 -0.95
C ASN A 213 11.02 -1.13 0.26
N PHE A 214 10.93 -0.52 1.46
CA PHE A 214 11.35 -1.14 2.70
C PHE A 214 10.42 -2.31 3.04
N ASP A 215 10.96 -3.52 3.04
CA ASP A 215 10.26 -4.71 3.47
C ASP A 215 10.02 -4.69 4.98
N MET A 216 8.73 -4.74 5.39
CA MET A 216 8.34 -4.91 6.78
C MET A 216 7.65 -6.25 6.97
N THR A 217 8.27 -7.16 7.73
CA THR A 217 7.73 -8.49 8.02
C THR A 217 6.84 -8.48 9.25
N ILE A 218 5.96 -9.48 9.38
CA ILE A 218 5.01 -9.53 10.50
C ILE A 218 5.66 -9.56 11.88
N ASP A 219 6.85 -10.14 12.02
CA ASP A 219 7.62 -10.11 13.27
C ASP A 219 8.14 -8.70 13.62
N GLU A 220 8.44 -7.87 12.61
CA GLU A 220 8.78 -6.45 12.82
C GLU A 220 7.55 -5.64 13.22
N MET A 221 6.40 -5.93 12.63
CA MET A 221 5.14 -5.28 13.01
C MET A 221 4.76 -5.62 14.46
N GLU A 222 4.95 -6.87 14.88
CA GLU A 222 4.77 -7.30 16.27
C GLU A 222 5.76 -6.63 17.23
N LEU A 223 7.04 -6.52 16.84
CA LEU A 223 8.06 -5.79 17.62
C LEU A 223 7.65 -4.34 17.86
N LEU A 224 7.10 -3.69 16.83
CA LEU A 224 6.61 -2.32 16.88
C LEU A 224 5.21 -2.19 17.51
N SER A 225 4.62 -3.31 17.97
CA SER A 225 3.26 -3.36 18.53
C SER A 225 2.19 -2.77 17.59
N LEU A 226 2.37 -2.95 16.28
CA LEU A 226 1.38 -2.54 15.27
C LEU A 226 0.17 -3.48 15.32
N ASP A 227 -1.00 -2.95 14.92
CA ASP A 227 -2.23 -3.73 14.85
C ASP A 227 -2.23 -4.67 13.63
N THR A 228 -1.58 -5.82 13.76
CA THR A 228 -1.55 -6.89 12.75
C THR A 228 -2.94 -7.40 12.37
N THR A 229 -3.94 -7.24 13.25
CA THR A 229 -5.34 -7.57 12.96
C THR A 229 -5.92 -6.67 11.89
N LEU A 230 -5.68 -5.36 12.00
CA LEU A 230 -6.15 -4.37 11.04
C LEU A 230 -5.62 -4.67 9.65
N PHE A 231 -4.32 -4.94 9.53
CA PHE A 231 -3.69 -5.28 8.25
C PHE A 231 -4.27 -6.58 7.64
N ALA A 232 -4.40 -7.64 8.45
CA ALA A 232 -4.97 -8.90 7.99
C ALA A 232 -6.42 -8.74 7.50
N ARG A 233 -7.24 -7.96 8.22
CA ARG A 233 -8.63 -7.65 7.82
C ARG A 233 -8.68 -6.82 6.55
N THR A 234 -7.83 -5.80 6.43
CA THR A 234 -7.76 -4.92 5.25
C THR A 234 -7.38 -5.71 4.00
N MET A 235 -6.40 -6.61 4.10
CA MET A 235 -6.00 -7.49 3.00
C MET A 235 -7.11 -8.48 2.62
N ALA A 236 -7.82 -9.04 3.61
CA ALA A 236 -8.96 -9.92 3.38
C ALA A 236 -10.11 -9.22 2.66
N GLU A 237 -10.49 -8.02 3.10
CA GLU A 237 -11.48 -7.18 2.45
C GLU A 237 -11.08 -6.86 1.00
N THR A 238 -9.82 -6.44 0.82
CA THR A 238 -9.27 -6.07 -0.49
C THR A 238 -9.32 -7.24 -1.46
N LEU A 239 -8.83 -8.41 -1.06
CA LEU A 239 -8.86 -9.62 -1.89
C LEU A 239 -10.29 -10.06 -2.21
N ALA A 240 -11.21 -9.99 -1.26
CA ALA A 240 -12.61 -10.33 -1.51
C ALA A 240 -13.25 -9.38 -2.54
N ILE A 241 -12.95 -8.07 -2.49
CA ILE A 241 -13.41 -7.10 -3.49
C ILE A 241 -12.80 -7.41 -4.86
N MET A 242 -11.49 -7.66 -4.93
CA MET A 242 -10.83 -7.98 -6.20
C MET A 242 -11.37 -9.27 -6.82
N HIS A 243 -11.56 -10.32 -6.03
CA HIS A 243 -12.08 -11.59 -6.53
C HIS A 243 -13.55 -11.48 -6.94
N TRP A 244 -14.42 -11.01 -6.04
CA TRP A 244 -15.87 -11.18 -6.19
C TRP A 244 -16.61 -9.96 -6.71
N LYS A 245 -15.99 -8.77 -6.65
CA LYS A 245 -16.54 -7.55 -7.25
C LYS A 245 -15.85 -7.20 -8.58
N ALA A 246 -14.52 -7.27 -8.62
CA ALA A 246 -13.74 -6.94 -9.82
C ALA A 246 -13.57 -8.13 -10.78
N GLY A 247 -13.75 -9.37 -10.30
CA GLY A 247 -13.56 -10.57 -11.10
C GLY A 247 -12.09 -10.80 -11.50
N LEU A 248 -11.14 -10.35 -10.68
CA LEU A 248 -9.70 -10.46 -10.92
C LEU A 248 -9.05 -11.41 -9.91
N ASP A 249 -7.96 -12.06 -10.31
CA ASP A 249 -7.21 -13.00 -9.47
C ASP A 249 -6.24 -12.37 -8.47
N ALA A 250 -6.11 -11.03 -8.48
CA ALA A 250 -5.20 -10.27 -7.62
C ALA A 250 -3.74 -10.74 -7.68
N ASN A 251 -3.32 -11.30 -8.81
CA ASN A 251 -1.94 -11.73 -8.99
C ASN A 251 -0.98 -10.53 -9.05
N ASP A 252 0.12 -10.64 -8.31
CA ASP A 252 1.22 -9.70 -8.08
C ASP A 252 0.87 -8.33 -7.48
N VAL A 253 -0.33 -8.15 -6.91
CA VAL A 253 -0.65 -6.88 -6.24
C VAL A 253 0.20 -6.65 -4.99
N GLU A 254 0.63 -5.40 -4.79
CA GLU A 254 1.46 -4.97 -3.67
C GLU A 254 0.66 -4.14 -2.66
N PHE A 255 0.90 -4.41 -1.36
CA PHE A 255 0.38 -3.60 -0.25
C PHE A 255 1.50 -2.79 0.38
N VAL A 256 1.34 -1.47 0.39
CA VAL A 256 2.35 -0.56 0.94
C VAL A 256 1.77 0.46 1.92
N ILE A 257 2.60 0.92 2.86
CA ILE A 257 2.37 2.13 3.63
C ILE A 257 3.13 3.28 2.96
N GLY A 258 2.39 4.34 2.69
CA GLY A 258 2.92 5.61 2.18
C GLY A 258 2.01 6.76 2.60
N THR A 259 2.39 7.96 2.22
CA THR A 259 1.57 9.16 2.42
C THR A 259 0.86 9.55 1.14
N GLY A 260 -0.18 10.36 1.24
CA GLY A 260 -0.88 10.89 0.07
C GLY A 260 -2.10 11.69 0.48
N PRO A 261 -2.78 12.36 -0.48
CA PRO A 261 -4.04 13.01 -0.19
C PRO A 261 -5.09 11.94 0.14
N ILE A 262 -5.33 11.70 1.43
CA ILE A 262 -6.44 10.84 1.84
C ILE A 262 -7.71 11.67 1.71
N ILE A 263 -8.40 11.51 0.58
CA ILE A 263 -9.80 11.91 0.46
C ILE A 263 -10.59 10.90 1.29
N LYS A 264 -10.72 11.16 2.60
CA LYS A 264 -11.57 10.31 3.45
C LYS A 264 -12.97 10.33 2.85
N PRO A 265 -13.60 9.16 2.58
CA PRO A 265 -14.96 9.14 2.09
C PRO A 265 -15.87 9.92 3.06
N ALA A 266 -16.87 10.58 2.50
CA ALA A 266 -17.89 11.27 3.29
C ALA A 266 -18.42 10.35 4.40
N GLY A 267 -18.76 10.93 5.55
CA GLY A 267 -19.41 10.17 6.62
C GLY A 267 -20.60 9.38 6.09
N SER A 268 -20.78 8.15 6.58
CA SER A 268 -21.98 7.38 6.24
C SER A 268 -23.23 8.11 6.76
N VAL A 269 -24.41 7.72 6.26
CA VAL A 269 -25.68 8.22 6.81
C VAL A 269 -25.73 8.00 8.33
N ASP A 270 -25.24 6.85 8.81
CA ASP A 270 -25.14 6.57 10.24
C ASP A 270 -24.20 7.53 10.99
N ASP A 271 -23.05 7.91 10.39
CA ASP A 271 -22.11 8.87 10.99
C ASP A 271 -22.78 10.24 11.16
N PHE A 272 -23.60 10.66 10.19
CA PHE A 272 -24.33 11.94 10.24
C PHE A 272 -25.58 11.87 11.12
N ALA A 273 -26.27 10.73 11.16
CA ALA A 273 -27.45 10.51 11.99
C ALA A 273 -27.09 10.43 13.49
N ALA A 274 -25.90 9.93 13.82
CA ALA A 274 -25.37 9.91 15.18
C ALA A 274 -24.78 11.26 15.62
N ALA A 275 -24.64 12.23 14.71
CA ALA A 275 -24.10 13.54 14.98
C ALA A 275 -25.18 14.63 15.01
N THR A 276 -24.87 15.76 15.63
CA THR A 276 -25.68 16.98 15.57
C THR A 276 -25.13 17.90 14.49
N LYS A 277 -25.88 18.96 14.12
CA LYS A 277 -25.35 20.01 13.21
C LYS A 277 -24.02 20.60 13.68
N ASP A 278 -23.76 20.60 14.99
CA ASP A 278 -22.58 21.17 15.62
C ASP A 278 -21.47 20.11 15.89
N THR A 279 -21.79 18.81 15.78
CA THR A 279 -20.84 17.69 15.97
C THR A 279 -20.65 16.84 14.72
N ALA A 280 -21.29 17.21 13.61
CA ALA A 280 -21.10 16.56 12.32
C ALA A 280 -19.63 16.62 11.94
N PRO A 281 -19.00 15.49 11.56
CA PRO A 281 -17.58 15.47 11.30
C PRO A 281 -17.25 16.33 10.07
N CYS A 282 -16.64 17.49 10.28
CA CYS A 282 -16.06 18.31 9.21
C CYS A 282 -14.76 17.66 8.74
N ARG A 283 -14.88 16.66 7.87
CA ARG A 283 -13.73 15.95 7.27
C ARG A 283 -13.09 16.73 6.10
N LEU A 284 -13.60 17.93 5.82
CA LEU A 284 -13.09 18.90 4.84
C LEU A 284 -12.06 19.87 5.43
N ALA A 285 -11.53 19.61 6.63
CA ALA A 285 -10.21 20.12 7.01
C ALA A 285 -9.13 19.44 6.13
N TYR A 286 -9.26 19.57 4.82
CA TYR A 286 -8.25 19.24 3.84
C TYR A 286 -7.22 20.36 3.91
N ASP A 287 -6.25 20.21 4.80
CA ASP A 287 -5.00 20.90 4.61
C ASP A 287 -4.22 20.14 3.52
N PRO A 288 -3.95 20.73 2.34
CA PRO A 288 -3.12 20.09 1.32
C PRO A 288 -1.70 19.72 1.82
N HIS A 289 -1.29 20.22 2.99
CA HIS A 289 -0.05 19.89 3.69
C HIS A 289 -0.16 18.69 4.64
N ASP A 290 -1.37 18.29 5.02
CA ASP A 290 -1.61 17.11 5.84
C ASP A 290 -1.67 15.87 4.96
N ARG A 291 -0.57 15.12 4.93
CA ARG A 291 -0.45 13.86 4.17
C ARG A 291 -0.40 12.67 5.13
N PRO A 292 -1.56 12.19 5.63
CA PRO A 292 -1.60 11.04 6.51
C PRO A 292 -0.99 9.79 5.88
N LEU A 293 -0.44 8.93 6.73
CA LEU A 293 -0.06 7.59 6.33
C LEU A 293 -1.31 6.75 6.09
N GLY A 294 -1.30 5.98 5.00
CA GLY A 294 -2.37 5.05 4.66
C GLY A 294 -1.81 3.77 4.09
N ILE A 295 -2.64 2.73 4.06
CA ILE A 295 -2.36 1.51 3.31
C ILE A 295 -2.78 1.78 1.87
N TRP A 296 -1.94 1.45 0.91
CA TRP A 296 -2.17 1.61 -0.52
C TRP A 296 -2.02 0.28 -1.24
N LEU A 297 -2.84 0.09 -2.25
CA LEU A 297 -2.80 -1.04 -3.18
C LEU A 297 -2.25 -0.57 -4.53
N LEU A 298 -1.28 -1.29 -5.09
CA LEU A 298 -0.66 -0.98 -6.39
C LEU A 298 -0.15 -2.24 -7.11
N ASP A 299 0.37 -2.04 -8.32
CA ASP A 299 0.83 -3.05 -9.29
C ASP A 299 -0.26 -4.03 -9.72
N PHE A 300 -0.99 -3.69 -10.77
CA PHE A 300 -2.08 -4.52 -11.30
C PHE A 300 -1.70 -5.17 -12.65
N ASP A 301 -0.43 -5.09 -13.04
CA ASP A 301 0.04 -5.49 -14.36
C ASP A 301 -0.05 -7.01 -14.61
N GLN A 302 0.00 -7.82 -13.55
CA GLN A 302 -0.15 -9.27 -13.63
C GLN A 302 -1.55 -9.80 -13.28
N CYS A 303 -2.47 -8.93 -12.86
CA CYS A 303 -3.84 -9.32 -12.56
C CYS A 303 -4.58 -9.78 -13.82
N LYS A 304 -5.33 -10.87 -13.71
CA LYS A 304 -6.13 -11.43 -14.82
C LYS A 304 -7.56 -11.69 -14.38
N PRO A 305 -8.53 -11.58 -15.31
CA PRO A 305 -9.87 -12.05 -15.04
C PRO A 305 -9.86 -13.57 -14.83
N PHE A 306 -10.77 -14.06 -14.00
CA PHE A 306 -11.05 -15.49 -13.84
C PHE A 306 -12.55 -15.75 -14.09
N ASP A 307 -12.89 -16.97 -14.48
CA ASP A 307 -14.28 -17.37 -14.75
C ASP A 307 -14.74 -18.40 -13.73
N MET A 308 -15.96 -18.20 -13.21
CA MET A 308 -16.64 -19.13 -12.30
C MET A 308 -17.58 -20.11 -13.01
N LYS A 309 -17.70 -20.05 -14.35
CA LYS A 309 -18.36 -21.11 -15.14
C LYS A 309 -17.64 -22.45 -15.05
N GLU A 310 -16.32 -22.40 -14.84
CA GLU A 310 -15.49 -23.57 -14.54
C GLU A 310 -14.82 -23.39 -13.16
N PRO A 311 -15.55 -23.62 -12.05
CA PRO A 311 -15.08 -23.28 -10.70
C PRO A 311 -13.71 -23.86 -10.36
N GLU A 312 -13.39 -25.07 -10.81
CA GLU A 312 -12.08 -25.69 -10.55
C GLU A 312 -10.93 -24.87 -11.12
N LYS A 313 -11.06 -24.36 -12.36
CA LYS A 313 -10.04 -23.53 -13.00
C LYS A 313 -9.97 -22.14 -12.36
N GLY A 314 -11.12 -21.52 -12.11
CA GLY A 314 -11.20 -20.21 -11.47
C GLY A 314 -10.57 -20.24 -10.06
N ILE A 315 -10.96 -21.19 -9.22
CA ILE A 315 -10.42 -21.35 -7.87
C ILE A 315 -8.93 -21.71 -7.90
N LYS A 316 -8.48 -22.54 -8.85
CA LYS A 316 -7.06 -22.81 -9.05
C LYS A 316 -6.29 -21.52 -9.36
N GLN A 317 -6.79 -20.68 -10.27
CA GLN A 317 -6.16 -19.40 -10.62
C GLN A 317 -6.07 -18.46 -9.40
N LEU A 318 -7.16 -18.31 -8.63
CA LEU A 318 -7.14 -17.50 -7.41
C LEU A 318 -6.13 -18.00 -6.38
N ARG A 319 -6.10 -19.31 -6.14
CA ARG A 319 -5.14 -19.96 -5.24
C ARG A 319 -3.71 -19.74 -5.70
N ASP A 320 -3.45 -19.92 -6.99
CA ASP A 320 -2.12 -19.76 -7.57
C ASP A 320 -1.66 -18.30 -7.43
N GLY A 321 -2.52 -17.31 -7.74
CA GLY A 321 -2.26 -15.90 -7.48
C GLY A 321 -1.93 -15.62 -6.01
N PHE A 322 -2.73 -16.16 -5.06
CA PHE A 322 -2.46 -16.01 -3.62
C PHE A 322 -1.05 -16.46 -3.22
N PHE A 323 -0.51 -17.52 -3.83
CA PHE A 323 0.80 -18.09 -3.49
C PHE A 323 1.97 -17.66 -4.38
N PHE A 324 1.70 -17.21 -5.61
CA PHE A 324 2.71 -16.64 -6.51
C PHE A 324 3.07 -15.22 -6.12
N ASN A 325 2.11 -14.49 -5.54
CA ASN A 325 2.43 -13.21 -4.92
C ASN A 325 3.52 -13.42 -3.87
N ASP A 326 4.38 -12.41 -3.82
CA ASP A 326 5.16 -12.06 -2.65
C ASP A 326 4.28 -12.21 -1.38
N PRO A 327 4.86 -12.59 -0.22
CA PRO A 327 4.09 -13.03 0.95
C PRO A 327 3.41 -11.88 1.72
N TYR A 328 2.62 -11.07 1.02
CA TYR A 328 1.81 -9.98 1.53
C TYR A 328 0.73 -10.51 2.48
N TYR A 329 0.06 -11.60 2.12
CA TYR A 329 -1.08 -12.13 2.88
C TYR A 329 -0.66 -13.03 4.05
N PRO A 330 -1.41 -13.02 5.18
CA PRO A 330 -1.27 -14.04 6.22
C PRO A 330 -1.37 -15.44 5.60
N ARG A 331 -0.47 -16.35 5.97
CA ARG A 331 -0.50 -17.73 5.49
C ARG A 331 -1.21 -18.63 6.50
N PRO A 332 -1.97 -19.65 6.06
CA PRO A 332 -2.42 -20.72 6.96
C PRO A 332 -1.17 -21.37 7.57
N SER A 333 -1.01 -21.28 8.89
CA SER A 333 0.17 -21.83 9.55
C SER A 333 0.02 -23.34 9.72
N THR A 334 1.01 -24.05 9.21
CA THR A 334 1.16 -25.51 9.34
C THR A 334 2.25 -25.88 10.35
N LEU A 335 2.99 -24.88 10.87
CA LEU A 335 4.22 -25.05 11.65
C LEU A 335 4.06 -24.64 13.13
N GLY A 336 2.83 -24.56 13.64
CA GLY A 336 2.57 -24.44 15.08
C GLY A 336 2.81 -23.06 15.70
N ASN A 337 2.85 -21.99 14.91
CA ASN A 337 2.83 -20.62 15.46
C ASN A 337 1.40 -20.16 15.71
N ASP A 338 1.01 -20.03 16.98
CA ASP A 338 -0.32 -19.61 17.40
C ASP A 338 -0.71 -18.20 16.94
N LYS A 339 0.25 -17.27 16.84
CA LYS A 339 -0.03 -15.91 16.37
C LYS A 339 -0.40 -15.91 14.88
N ASP A 340 0.34 -16.68 14.07
CA ASP A 340 0.05 -16.82 12.65
C ASP A 340 -1.29 -17.52 12.40
N ASN A 341 -1.59 -18.55 13.21
CA ASN A 341 -2.89 -19.21 13.17
C ASN A 341 -4.03 -18.24 13.47
N LYS A 342 -3.89 -17.42 14.52
CA LYS A 342 -4.90 -16.38 14.84
C LYS A 342 -5.08 -15.40 13.69
N LEU A 343 -3.99 -14.89 13.14
CA LEU A 343 -4.02 -13.94 12.02
C LEU A 343 -4.65 -14.54 10.76
N TRP A 344 -4.35 -15.80 10.44
CA TRP A 344 -5.03 -16.52 9.38
C TRP A 344 -6.53 -16.65 9.64
N GLN A 345 -6.96 -17.00 10.86
CA GLN A 345 -8.38 -17.10 11.19
C GLN A 345 -9.10 -15.76 11.05
N MET A 346 -8.46 -14.65 11.43
CA MET A 346 -9.00 -13.30 11.27
C MET A 346 -9.12 -12.91 9.81
N PHE A 347 -8.09 -13.17 9.00
CA PHE A 347 -8.12 -12.99 7.55
C PHE A 347 -9.25 -13.83 6.93
N ARG A 348 -9.29 -15.12 7.23
CA ARG A 348 -10.27 -16.09 6.74
C ARG A 348 -11.70 -15.66 7.05
N ALA A 349 -11.99 -15.38 8.32
CA ALA A 349 -13.33 -14.97 8.75
C ALA A 349 -13.77 -13.71 7.99
N ARG A 350 -12.90 -12.69 7.95
CA ARG A 350 -13.24 -11.43 7.28
C ARG A 350 -13.42 -11.59 5.78
N TYR A 351 -12.56 -12.36 5.12
CA TYR A 351 -12.65 -12.63 3.68
C TYR A 351 -13.98 -13.33 3.33
N LEU A 352 -14.39 -14.31 4.14
CA LEU A 352 -15.66 -15.02 3.94
C LEU A 352 -16.87 -14.12 4.19
N ASP A 353 -16.82 -13.27 5.22
CA ASP A 353 -17.89 -12.31 5.52
C ASP A 353 -18.09 -11.31 4.37
N VAL A 354 -17.01 -10.74 3.84
CA VAL A 354 -17.06 -9.83 2.70
C VAL A 354 -17.45 -10.57 1.43
N GLY A 355 -16.90 -11.76 1.19
CA GLY A 355 -17.26 -12.60 0.05
C GLY A 355 -18.76 -12.89 -0.01
N LYS A 356 -19.37 -13.27 1.12
CA LYS A 356 -20.82 -13.49 1.23
C LYS A 356 -21.64 -12.23 0.90
N ALA A 357 -21.11 -11.04 1.19
CA ALA A 357 -21.78 -9.78 0.87
C ALA A 357 -21.63 -9.37 -0.61
N LEU A 358 -20.68 -9.97 -1.35
CA LEU A 358 -20.35 -9.61 -2.73
C LEU A 358 -20.81 -10.64 -3.77
N THR A 359 -21.00 -11.90 -3.38
CA THR A 359 -21.42 -12.97 -4.29
C THR A 359 -22.29 -14.01 -3.57
N ASP A 360 -23.22 -14.61 -4.32
CA ASP A 360 -24.10 -15.69 -3.85
C ASP A 360 -23.52 -17.09 -4.09
N ASN A 361 -22.41 -17.21 -4.82
CA ASN A 361 -21.77 -18.49 -5.07
C ASN A 361 -20.83 -18.91 -3.92
N ASP A 362 -20.49 -20.20 -3.86
CA ASP A 362 -19.62 -20.75 -2.80
C ASP A 362 -18.11 -20.51 -3.06
N GLY A 363 -17.78 -19.74 -4.11
CA GLY A 363 -16.41 -19.42 -4.52
C GLY A 363 -15.51 -18.89 -3.38
N PRO A 364 -15.98 -17.99 -2.49
CA PRO A 364 -15.20 -17.55 -1.34
C PRO A 364 -14.76 -18.72 -0.43
N ARG A 365 -15.65 -19.69 -0.16
CA ARG A 365 -15.32 -20.85 0.67
C ARG A 365 -14.39 -21.81 -0.05
N GLN A 366 -14.65 -22.06 -1.33
CA GLN A 366 -13.80 -22.91 -2.17
C GLN A 366 -12.37 -22.37 -2.26
N PHE A 367 -12.21 -21.06 -2.43
CA PHE A 367 -10.90 -20.40 -2.43
C PHE A 367 -10.15 -20.59 -1.12
N ILE A 368 -10.79 -20.29 0.03
CA ILE A 368 -10.17 -20.49 1.35
C ILE A 368 -9.76 -21.95 1.55
N GLY A 369 -10.63 -22.89 1.21
CA GLY A 369 -10.34 -24.32 1.30
C GLY A 369 -9.15 -24.73 0.43
N ALA A 370 -9.06 -24.22 -0.80
CA ALA A 370 -7.96 -24.46 -1.71
C ALA A 370 -6.63 -23.89 -1.19
N VAL A 371 -6.66 -22.70 -0.57
CA VAL A 371 -5.47 -22.08 0.05
C VAL A 371 -4.97 -22.91 1.23
N GLU A 372 -5.87 -23.37 2.11
CA GLU A 372 -5.51 -24.21 3.26
C GLU A 372 -4.98 -25.59 2.84
N GLN A 373 -5.57 -26.20 1.81
CA GLN A 373 -5.09 -27.46 1.25
C GLN A 373 -3.69 -27.31 0.67
N GLU A 374 -3.44 -26.25 -0.10
CA GLU A 374 -2.13 -25.96 -0.69
C GLU A 374 -1.08 -25.65 0.39
N ALA A 375 -1.44 -24.92 1.45
CA ALA A 375 -0.54 -24.69 2.58
C ALA A 375 -0.13 -26.00 3.26
N ARG A 376 -1.07 -26.92 3.49
CA ARG A 376 -0.78 -28.28 4.02
C ARG A 376 0.14 -29.07 3.09
N ARG A 377 -0.10 -29.02 1.78
CA ARG A 377 0.72 -29.70 0.77
C ARG A 377 2.16 -29.18 0.76
N ARG A 378 2.35 -27.86 0.83
CA ARG A 378 3.68 -27.22 0.91
C ARG A 378 4.43 -27.60 2.19
N ALA A 379 3.73 -27.66 3.31
CA ALA A 379 4.30 -28.07 4.59
C ALA A 379 4.80 -29.52 4.57
N ALA A 380 4.14 -30.39 3.81
CA ALA A 380 4.54 -31.78 3.59
C ALA A 380 5.65 -31.95 2.52
N GLY A 381 6.22 -30.86 1.99
CA GLY A 381 7.32 -30.90 1.01
C GLY A 381 6.87 -30.88 -0.47
N GLY A 382 5.59 -30.63 -0.77
CA GLY A 382 5.11 -30.52 -2.15
C GLY A 382 5.48 -29.19 -2.82
N SER A 383 5.99 -29.24 -4.07
CA SER A 383 6.26 -28.06 -4.91
C SER A 383 5.07 -27.72 -5.79
N MET A 384 4.81 -26.44 -6.10
CA MET A 384 3.73 -26.04 -7.05
C MET A 384 4.06 -26.40 -8.51
N PHE A 385 5.32 -26.74 -8.80
CA PHE A 385 5.83 -27.07 -10.13
C PHE A 385 5.89 -28.58 -10.42
N GLN A 386 5.10 -29.38 -9.70
CA GLN A 386 4.94 -30.81 -9.97
C GLN A 386 3.57 -31.13 -10.53
#